data_AF-A0A4Y2VA32-F1
#
_entry.id   AF-A0A4Y2VA32-F1
#
_cell.length_a   1.000
_cell.length_b   1.000
_cell.length_c   1.000
_cell.angle_alpha   90.00
_cell.angle_beta   90.00
_cell.angle_gamma   90.00
#
_symmetry.space_group_name_H-M   'P 1'
#
loop_
_entity.id
_entity.type
_entity.pdbx_description
1 polymer ?
#
loop_
_entity_poly.entity_id
_entity_poly.type
_entity_poly.pdbx_seq_one_letter_code
_entity_poly.pdbx_strand_id
1 'polypeptide(L)'
;AKQRHAELMKHRALISYQEAKARRQNKIKSKRYHRLLKKEKMKKLMKEFEELEKTDAAKALEKLMEADKLRILERMTLKHRNTGKWAKMQKLRARYNPEARSQLKGDLQIGHKLKEKLPTVEKNISQLKANLQRNASAEMQTDELPEDEIHFGSTFPGSSDMV
;
A
#
# COMPACT_ATOMS: atom_id res chain seq x y z
N ALA A 1 14.59 24.23 -34.39
CA ALA A 1 13.18 23.96 -34.76
C ALA A 1 12.99 22.63 -35.51
N LYS A 2 13.68 22.39 -36.66
CA LYS A 2 13.51 21.18 -37.49
C LYS A 2 13.88 19.86 -36.79
N GLN A 3 14.94 19.83 -35.98
CA GLN A 3 15.37 18.62 -35.24
C GLN A 3 14.33 18.17 -34.20
N ARG A 4 13.87 19.09 -33.34
CA ARG A 4 12.77 18.83 -32.39
C ARG A 4 11.50 18.31 -33.08
N HIS A 5 11.17 18.83 -34.26
CA HIS A 5 10.04 18.34 -35.03
C HIS A 5 10.26 16.90 -35.53
N ALA A 6 11.46 16.59 -36.03
CA ALA A 6 11.81 15.23 -36.44
C ALA A 6 11.77 14.23 -35.27
N GLU A 7 12.25 14.64 -34.09
CA GLU A 7 12.16 13.84 -32.86
C GLU A 7 10.70 13.57 -32.44
N LEU A 8 9.85 14.60 -32.46
CA LEU A 8 8.43 14.46 -32.17
C LEU A 8 7.72 13.53 -33.16
N MET A 9 8.06 13.61 -34.45
CA MET A 9 7.50 12.71 -35.45
C MET A 9 7.94 11.26 -35.24
N LYS A 10 9.22 11.03 -34.91
CA LYS A 10 9.72 9.69 -34.53
C LYS A 10 8.98 9.13 -33.31
N HIS A 11 8.77 9.95 -32.29
CA HIS A 11 8.05 9.55 -31.08
C HIS A 11 6.59 9.19 -31.37
N ARG A 12 5.89 10.01 -32.17
CA ARG A 12 4.51 9.74 -32.60
C ARG A 12 4.39 8.44 -33.38
N ALA A 13 5.34 8.17 -34.30
CA ALA A 13 5.37 6.93 -35.04
C ALA A 13 5.55 5.71 -34.12
N LEU A 14 6.47 5.80 -33.14
CA LEU A 14 6.73 4.73 -32.19
C LEU A 14 5.49 4.39 -31.34
N ILE A 15 4.80 5.41 -30.82
CA ILE A 15 3.54 5.21 -30.08
C ILE A 15 2.49 4.53 -30.97
N SER A 16 2.31 5.03 -32.20
CA SER A 16 1.35 4.46 -33.15
C SER A 16 1.60 2.97 -33.42
N TYR A 17 2.87 2.58 -33.59
CA TYR A 17 3.25 1.18 -33.77
C TYR A 17 2.96 0.32 -32.54
N GLN A 18 3.27 0.83 -31.35
CA GLN A 18 2.95 0.14 -30.10
C GLN A 18 1.44 -0.05 -29.93
N GLU A 19 0.65 0.99 -30.23
CA GLU A 19 -0.79 0.95 -30.16
C GLU A 19 -1.37 -0.07 -31.16
N ALA A 20 -0.94 -0.02 -32.42
CA ALA A 20 -1.36 -0.97 -33.45
C ALA A 20 -1.03 -2.42 -33.07
N LYS A 21 0.16 -2.64 -32.47
CA LYS A 21 0.56 -3.94 -31.93
C LYS A 21 -0.35 -4.38 -30.78
N ALA A 22 -0.63 -3.50 -29.81
CA ALA A 22 -1.53 -3.80 -28.69
C ALA A 22 -2.95 -4.15 -29.17
N ARG A 23 -3.50 -3.37 -30.12
CA ARG A 23 -4.80 -3.65 -30.75
C ARG A 23 -4.81 -5.03 -31.42
N ARG A 24 -3.75 -5.39 -32.15
CA ARG A 24 -3.61 -6.73 -32.77
C ARG A 24 -3.57 -7.84 -31.72
N GLN A 25 -2.79 -7.67 -30.65
CA GLN A 25 -2.70 -8.65 -29.57
C GLN A 25 -4.06 -8.88 -28.89
N ASN A 26 -4.85 -7.83 -28.69
CA ASN A 26 -6.20 -7.91 -28.11
C ASN A 26 -7.22 -8.59 -29.05
N LYS A 27 -6.99 -8.54 -30.37
CA LYS A 27 -7.81 -9.23 -31.37
C LYS A 27 -7.50 -10.72 -31.48
N ILE A 28 -6.30 -11.18 -31.10
CA ILE A 28 -6.02 -12.62 -31.03
C ILE A 28 -6.94 -13.24 -29.99
N LYS A 29 -7.68 -14.30 -30.35
CA LYS A 29 -8.65 -14.98 -29.47
C LYS A 29 -8.23 -16.37 -29.04
N SER A 30 -7.08 -16.87 -29.51
CA SER A 30 -6.69 -18.24 -29.22
C SER A 30 -6.29 -18.39 -27.75
N LYS A 31 -6.88 -19.39 -27.09
CA LYS A 31 -6.61 -19.69 -25.67
C LYS A 31 -5.14 -19.98 -25.42
N ARG A 32 -4.49 -20.68 -26.35
CA ARG A 32 -3.05 -20.98 -26.31
C ARG A 32 -2.22 -19.70 -26.28
N TYR A 33 -2.51 -18.72 -27.14
CA TYR A 33 -1.80 -17.44 -27.16
C TYR A 33 -1.91 -16.72 -25.81
N HIS A 34 -3.11 -16.54 -25.27
CA HIS A 34 -3.27 -15.83 -24.00
C HIS A 34 -2.62 -16.56 -22.82
N ARG A 35 -2.63 -17.89 -22.81
CA ARG A 35 -1.91 -18.69 -21.82
C ARG A 35 -0.40 -18.45 -21.89
N LEU A 36 0.18 -18.50 -23.10
CA LEU A 36 1.60 -18.26 -23.31
C LEU A 36 1.97 -16.82 -22.96
N LEU A 37 1.20 -15.83 -23.42
CA LEU A 37 1.40 -14.41 -23.11
C LEU A 37 1.39 -14.15 -21.61
N LYS A 38 0.46 -14.75 -20.86
CA LYS A 38 0.44 -14.65 -19.38
C LYS A 38 1.70 -15.26 -18.78
N LYS A 39 2.10 -16.46 -19.21
CA LYS A 39 3.31 -17.14 -18.72
C LYS A 39 4.57 -16.31 -19.00
N GLU A 40 4.68 -15.73 -20.19
CA GLU A 40 5.80 -14.86 -20.57
C GLU A 40 5.84 -13.58 -19.73
N LYS A 41 4.70 -12.91 -19.51
CA LYS A 41 4.60 -11.75 -18.63
C LYS A 41 5.04 -12.07 -17.21
N MET A 42 4.56 -13.19 -16.64
CA MET A 42 4.96 -13.61 -15.29
C MET A 42 6.46 -13.88 -15.24
N LYS A 43 7.04 -14.59 -16.22
CA LYS A 43 8.48 -14.83 -16.28
C LYS A 43 9.32 -13.55 -16.36
N LYS A 44 8.86 -12.53 -17.11
CA LYS A 44 9.55 -11.24 -17.18
C LYS A 44 9.53 -10.53 -15.84
N LEU A 45 8.37 -10.47 -15.19
CA LEU A 45 8.25 -9.88 -13.85
C LEU A 45 9.14 -10.57 -12.81
N MET A 46 9.23 -11.91 -12.84
CA MET A 46 10.13 -12.65 -11.93
C MET A 46 11.59 -12.31 -12.20
N LYS A 47 12.01 -12.23 -13.47
CA LYS A 47 13.38 -11.83 -13.82
C LYS A 47 13.70 -10.40 -13.41
N GLU A 48 12.79 -9.47 -13.68
CA GLU A 48 12.92 -8.06 -13.26
C GLU A 48 13.05 -7.97 -11.74
N PHE A 49 12.31 -8.79 -10.98
CA PHE A 49 12.42 -8.87 -9.52
C PHE A 49 13.76 -9.46 -9.06
N GLU A 50 14.23 -10.56 -9.66
CA GLU A 50 15.53 -11.17 -9.37
C GLU A 50 16.70 -10.22 -9.67
N GLU A 51 16.61 -9.43 -10.73
CA GLU A 51 17.59 -8.39 -11.07
C GLU A 51 17.56 -7.23 -10.06
N LEU A 52 16.36 -6.84 -9.62
CA LEU A 52 16.18 -5.79 -8.61
C LEU A 52 16.69 -6.24 -7.23
N GLU A 53 16.47 -7.49 -6.84
CA GLU A 53 16.95 -8.07 -5.58
C GLU A 53 18.49 -8.06 -5.50
N LYS A 54 19.16 -8.35 -6.63
CA LYS A 54 20.63 -8.35 -6.72
C LYS A 54 21.24 -6.95 -6.70
N THR A 55 20.53 -5.95 -7.21
CA THR A 55 21.05 -4.58 -7.33
C THR A 55 20.68 -3.72 -6.13
N ASP A 56 19.44 -3.84 -5.64
CA ASP A 56 18.90 -3.05 -4.53
C ASP A 56 17.77 -3.81 -3.80
N ALA A 57 18.15 -4.50 -2.74
CA ALA A 57 17.23 -5.29 -1.92
C ALA A 57 16.10 -4.45 -1.29
N ALA A 58 16.34 -3.16 -0.99
CA ALA A 58 15.33 -2.29 -0.38
C ALA A 58 14.21 -1.96 -1.38
N LYS A 59 14.55 -1.66 -2.63
CA LYS A 59 13.56 -1.43 -3.70
C LYS A 59 12.78 -2.70 -4.06
N ALA A 60 13.41 -3.86 -4.01
CA ALA A 60 12.72 -5.14 -4.23
C ALA A 60 11.63 -5.38 -3.16
N LEU A 61 11.95 -5.12 -1.90
CA LEU A 61 11.00 -5.21 -0.79
C LEU A 61 9.83 -4.24 -0.97
N GLU A 62 10.11 -2.98 -1.34
CA GLU A 62 9.07 -1.98 -1.62
C GLU A 62 8.12 -2.43 -2.74
N LYS A 63 8.68 -2.98 -3.84
CA LYS A 63 7.89 -3.50 -4.97
C LYS A 63 7.00 -4.68 -4.57
N LEU A 64 7.50 -5.55 -3.69
CA LEU A 64 6.71 -6.65 -3.13
C LEU A 64 5.56 -6.12 -2.27
N MET A 65 5.82 -5.15 -1.40
CA MET A 65 4.80 -4.50 -0.57
C MET A 65 3.74 -3.77 -1.42
N GLU A 66 4.14 -3.12 -2.51
CA GLU A 66 3.23 -2.46 -3.45
C GLU A 66 2.31 -3.48 -4.15
N ALA A 67 2.87 -4.62 -4.59
CA ALA A 67 2.08 -5.71 -5.16
C ALA A 67 1.08 -6.30 -4.16
N ASP A 68 1.48 -6.47 -2.89
CA ASP A 68 0.59 -6.93 -1.84
C ASP A 68 -0.50 -5.91 -1.51
N LYS A 69 -0.17 -4.61 -1.46
CA LYS A 69 -1.16 -3.53 -1.30
C LYS A 69 -2.21 -3.57 -2.42
N LEU A 70 -1.79 -3.69 -3.67
CA LEU A 70 -2.71 -3.83 -4.82
C LEU A 70 -3.59 -5.07 -4.70
N ARG A 71 -3.01 -6.22 -4.32
CA ARG A 71 -3.77 -7.46 -4.07
C ARG A 71 -4.79 -7.29 -2.94
N ILE A 72 -4.43 -6.60 -1.87
CA ILE A 72 -5.33 -6.27 -0.76
C ILE A 72 -6.47 -5.37 -1.27
N LEU A 73 -6.17 -4.32 -2.03
CA LEU A 73 -7.18 -3.42 -2.60
C LEU A 73 -8.11 -4.16 -3.58
N GLU A 74 -7.57 -5.01 -4.47
CA GLU A 74 -8.35 -5.87 -5.36
C GLU A 74 -9.26 -6.81 -4.56
N ARG A 75 -8.74 -7.46 -3.51
CA ARG A 75 -9.52 -8.34 -2.64
C ARG A 75 -10.57 -7.59 -1.81
N MET A 76 -10.24 -6.42 -1.31
CA MET A 76 -11.16 -5.55 -0.55
C MET A 76 -12.30 -5.06 -1.44
N THR A 77 -12.00 -4.71 -2.70
CA THR A 77 -12.99 -4.27 -3.69
C THR A 77 -13.70 -5.42 -4.40
N LEU A 78 -13.20 -6.65 -4.29
CA LEU A 78 -13.82 -7.85 -4.87
C LEU A 78 -15.19 -8.08 -4.25
N LYS A 79 -16.24 -7.61 -4.94
CA LYS A 79 -17.65 -7.75 -4.55
C LYS A 79 -18.19 -9.18 -4.61
N HIS A 80 -17.36 -10.24 -4.54
CA HIS A 80 -17.86 -11.61 -4.59
C HIS A 80 -18.51 -12.01 -3.24
N ARG A 81 -19.60 -11.32 -2.91
CA ARG A 81 -20.54 -11.64 -1.85
C ARG A 81 -21.66 -12.45 -2.48
N ASN A 82 -21.67 -13.76 -2.26
CA ASN A 82 -22.84 -14.58 -2.62
C ASN A 82 -23.29 -14.39 -4.11
N THR A 83 -22.32 -14.15 -5.02
CA THR A 83 -22.52 -13.94 -6.47
C THR A 83 -22.05 -15.14 -7.30
N GLY A 84 -21.38 -16.09 -6.65
CA GLY A 84 -20.90 -17.32 -7.28
C GLY A 84 -22.03 -18.22 -7.74
N LYS A 85 -21.70 -19.24 -8.54
CA LYS A 85 -22.69 -20.18 -9.06
C LYS A 85 -23.49 -20.85 -7.93
N TRP A 86 -22.80 -21.30 -6.86
CA TRP A 86 -23.43 -21.91 -5.69
C TRP A 86 -24.43 -20.96 -5.03
N ALA A 87 -24.01 -19.74 -4.73
CA ALA A 87 -24.85 -18.71 -4.13
C ALA A 87 -26.11 -18.35 -4.94
N LYS A 88 -25.97 -18.24 -6.27
CA LYS A 88 -27.09 -18.00 -7.18
C LYS A 88 -28.09 -19.16 -7.16
N MET A 89 -27.58 -20.40 -7.19
CA MET A 89 -28.41 -21.59 -7.09
C MET A 89 -29.07 -21.71 -5.71
N GLN A 90 -28.35 -21.36 -4.64
CA GLN A 90 -28.84 -21.40 -3.27
C GLN A 90 -29.96 -20.36 -3.04
N LYS A 91 -29.86 -19.16 -3.61
CA LYS A 91 -30.94 -18.16 -3.62
C LYS A 91 -32.20 -18.67 -4.32
N LEU A 92 -32.04 -19.36 -5.46
CA LEU A 92 -33.16 -19.95 -6.18
C LEU A 92 -33.83 -21.06 -5.34
N ARG A 93 -33.03 -21.94 -4.71
CA ARG A 93 -33.51 -23.00 -3.81
C ARG A 93 -34.16 -22.46 -2.54
N ALA A 94 -33.65 -21.36 -1.98
CA ALA A 94 -34.19 -20.73 -0.77
C ALA A 94 -35.65 -20.27 -0.90
N ARG A 95 -36.16 -20.12 -2.13
CA ARG A 95 -37.59 -19.88 -2.39
C ARG A 95 -38.46 -21.05 -1.93
N TYR A 96 -37.97 -22.28 -2.09
CA TYR A 96 -38.75 -23.52 -1.91
C TYR A 96 -38.25 -24.39 -0.75
N ASN A 97 -36.97 -24.29 -0.35
CA ASN A 97 -36.39 -25.06 0.73
C ASN A 97 -36.00 -24.16 1.92
N PRO A 98 -36.53 -24.41 3.14
CA PRO A 98 -36.21 -23.63 4.34
C PRO A 98 -34.76 -23.79 4.82
N GLU A 99 -34.16 -24.96 4.64
CA GLU A 99 -32.76 -25.22 4.98
C GLU A 99 -31.82 -24.35 4.14
N ALA A 100 -32.10 -24.27 2.83
CA ALA A 100 -31.35 -23.41 1.91
C ALA A 100 -31.44 -21.93 2.28
N ARG A 101 -32.57 -21.51 2.85
CA ARG A 101 -32.79 -20.15 3.36
C ARG A 101 -32.01 -19.90 4.66
N SER A 102 -31.97 -20.88 5.55
CA SER A 102 -31.18 -20.82 6.79
C SER A 102 -29.69 -20.69 6.51
N GLN A 103 -29.16 -21.51 5.61
CA GLN A 103 -27.76 -21.45 5.16
C GLN A 103 -27.41 -20.07 4.56
N LEU A 104 -28.26 -19.55 3.68
CA LEU A 104 -28.09 -18.21 3.09
C LEU A 104 -28.06 -17.10 4.16
N LYS A 105 -28.90 -17.22 5.20
CA LYS A 105 -28.95 -16.28 6.33
C LYS A 105 -27.69 -16.37 7.20
N GLY A 106 -27.19 -17.57 7.45
CA GLY A 106 -25.94 -17.80 8.17
C GLY A 106 -24.75 -17.15 7.47
N ASP A 107 -24.61 -17.35 6.16
CA ASP A 107 -23.54 -16.73 5.36
C ASP A 107 -23.59 -15.20 5.40
N LEU A 108 -24.81 -14.63 5.32
CA LEU A 108 -25.01 -13.19 5.44
C LEU A 108 -24.61 -12.68 6.83
N GLN A 109 -25.02 -13.36 7.89
CA GLN A 109 -24.69 -13.00 9.27
C GLN A 109 -23.19 -13.05 9.55
N ILE A 110 -22.47 -14.07 9.06
CA ILE A 110 -21.01 -14.15 9.14
C ILE A 110 -20.39 -12.92 8.45
N GLY A 111 -20.88 -12.58 7.26
CA GLY A 111 -20.42 -11.40 6.53
C GLY A 111 -20.71 -10.07 7.24
N HIS A 112 -21.79 -9.98 8.03
CA HIS A 112 -22.08 -8.82 8.88
C HIS A 112 -21.15 -8.76 10.09
N LYS A 113 -20.96 -9.86 10.81
CA LYS A 113 -20.04 -9.96 11.96
C LYS A 113 -18.61 -9.58 11.61
N LEU A 114 -18.12 -10.00 10.44
CA LEU A 114 -16.79 -9.65 9.95
C LEU A 114 -16.63 -8.14 9.60
N LYS A 115 -17.73 -7.45 9.29
CA LYS A 115 -17.75 -6.02 8.95
C LYS A 115 -18.11 -5.13 10.12
N GLU A 116 -18.67 -5.71 11.17
CA GLU A 116 -19.00 -5.01 12.41
C GLU A 116 -17.70 -4.51 13.02
N LYS A 117 -17.59 -3.19 13.16
CA LYS A 117 -16.44 -2.60 13.84
C LYS A 117 -16.58 -2.90 15.32
N LEU A 118 -15.65 -3.70 15.85
CA LEU A 118 -15.62 -3.97 17.28
C LEU A 118 -15.32 -2.66 18.02
N PRO A 119 -16.20 -2.19 18.91
CA PRO A 119 -15.99 -0.92 19.64
C PRO A 119 -14.73 -0.98 20.50
N THR A 120 -14.28 -2.17 20.89
CA THR A 120 -13.01 -2.41 21.59
C THR A 120 -11.81 -1.95 20.77
N VAL A 121 -11.82 -2.14 19.45
CA VAL A 121 -10.71 -1.72 18.57
C VAL A 121 -10.69 -0.19 18.45
N GLU A 122 -11.85 0.45 18.34
CA GLU A 122 -11.95 1.92 18.31
C GLU A 122 -11.52 2.55 19.64
N LYS A 123 -11.94 1.97 20.77
CA LYS A 123 -11.49 2.39 22.11
C LYS A 123 -9.99 2.19 22.28
N ASN A 124 -9.44 1.05 21.87
CA ASN A 124 -8.00 0.79 21.95
C ASN A 124 -7.20 1.72 21.03
N ILE A 125 -7.66 1.99 19.81
CA ILE A 125 -7.01 2.95 18.89
C ILE A 125 -7.09 4.36 19.48
N SER A 126 -8.22 4.76 20.07
CA SER A 126 -8.37 6.05 20.73
C SER A 126 -7.45 6.18 21.95
N GLN A 127 -7.34 5.13 22.76
CA GLN A 127 -6.42 5.06 23.90
C GLN A 127 -4.96 5.14 23.43
N LEU A 128 -4.58 4.41 22.38
CA LEU A 128 -3.24 4.46 21.82
C LEU A 128 -2.91 5.84 21.23
N LYS A 129 -3.84 6.50 20.53
CA LYS A 129 -3.66 7.87 20.05
C LYS A 129 -3.50 8.88 21.20
N ALA A 130 -4.31 8.74 22.25
CA ALA A 130 -4.20 9.58 23.43
C ALA A 130 -2.87 9.38 24.16
N ASN A 131 -2.39 8.13 24.25
CA ASN A 131 -1.08 7.83 24.84
C ASN A 131 0.07 8.39 24.00
N LEU A 132 -0.02 8.31 22.67
CA LEU A 132 0.99 8.88 21.77
C LEU A 132 1.08 10.41 21.89
N GLN A 133 -0.06 11.10 22.01
CA GLN A 133 -0.09 12.55 22.26
C GLN A 133 0.54 12.91 23.60
N ARG A 134 0.24 12.16 24.67
CA ARG A 134 0.86 12.41 25.99
C ARG A 134 2.37 12.21 25.97
N ASN A 135 2.86 11.17 25.29
CA ASN A 135 4.30 10.90 25.18
C ASN A 135 5.02 11.97 24.33
N ALA A 136 4.41 12.42 23.24
CA ALA A 136 4.94 13.51 22.42
C ALA A 136 4.99 14.86 23.18
N SER A 137 4.04 15.10 24.09
CA SER A 137 4.09 16.28 24.98
C SER A 137 5.12 16.15 26.10
N ALA A 138 5.45 14.93 26.54
CA ALA A 138 6.47 14.68 27.56
C ALA A 138 7.90 14.82 27.00
N GLU A 139 8.13 14.48 25.74
CA GLU A 139 9.44 14.66 25.07
C GLU A 139 9.75 16.13 24.73
N MET A 140 8.75 17.02 24.73
CA MET A 140 8.93 18.47 24.57
C MET A 140 9.24 19.21 25.89
N GLN A 141 9.33 18.48 27.02
CA GLN A 141 9.56 19.04 28.35
C GLN A 141 10.91 18.67 28.96
N THR A 142 11.80 18.01 28.20
CA THR A 142 13.18 17.73 28.60
C THR A 142 14.16 18.37 27.61
N ASP A 143 14.13 19.69 27.51
CA ASP A 143 15.23 20.51 26.97
C ASP A 143 15.17 21.87 27.68
N GLU A 144 15.45 21.88 28.98
CA GLU A 144 15.95 23.07 29.66
C GLU A 144 17.36 22.74 30.15
N LEU A 145 18.34 23.00 29.29
CA LEU A 145 19.72 23.25 29.72
C LEU A 145 19.69 24.54 30.54
N PRO A 146 20.15 24.55 31.82
CA PRO A 146 20.33 25.80 32.54
C PRO A 146 21.51 26.55 31.91
N GLU A 147 21.19 27.54 31.08
CA GLU A 147 22.12 28.58 30.64
C GLU A 147 22.30 29.60 31.77
N ASP A 148 23.55 30.02 31.95
CA ASP A 148 24.07 31.17 32.73
C ASP A 148 24.18 30.98 34.26
N GLU A 149 25.37 31.08 34.88
CA GLU A 149 26.21 32.29 34.90
C GLU A 149 27.71 32.01 34.66
N ILE A 150 28.25 32.49 33.53
CA ILE A 150 29.68 32.77 33.40
C ILE A 150 29.91 34.19 33.93
N HIS A 151 30.30 34.30 35.20
CA HIS A 151 30.68 35.59 35.78
C HIS A 151 32.06 36.03 35.26
N PHE A 152 32.08 36.74 34.12
CA PHE A 152 33.26 37.41 33.60
C PHE A 152 33.53 38.70 34.39
N GLY A 153 34.08 38.54 35.60
CA GLY A 153 34.55 39.64 36.45
C GLY A 153 36.04 39.88 36.25
N SER A 154 36.39 40.72 35.28
CA SER A 154 37.73 41.25 35.08
C SER A 154 38.01 42.39 36.07
N THR A 155 38.89 42.20 37.06
CA THR A 155 39.86 43.21 37.50
C THR A 155 40.86 42.65 38.51
N PHE A 156 42.12 42.57 38.10
CA PHE A 156 43.29 42.47 38.98
C PHE A 156 43.93 43.86 39.03
N PRO A 157 44.11 44.43 40.23
CA PRO A 157 45.43 44.89 40.64
C PRO A 157 45.68 44.48 42.11
N GLY A 158 46.80 43.88 42.50
CA GLY A 158 48.13 44.48 42.48
C GLY A 158 48.58 44.82 43.92
N SER A 159 49.45 43.97 44.49
CA SER A 159 50.43 44.17 45.58
C SER A 159 50.07 44.97 46.87
N SER A 160 50.27 44.36 48.06
CA SER A 160 51.33 44.69 49.05
C SER A 160 51.00 44.19 50.47
N ASP A 161 52.01 43.57 51.09
CA ASP A 161 52.39 43.56 52.51
C ASP A 161 51.70 42.74 53.64
N MET A 162 52.56 41.90 54.25
CA MET A 162 52.82 41.63 55.69
C MET A 162 51.69 41.12 56.61
N VAL A 163 51.85 39.91 57.17
CA VAL A 163 52.53 39.55 58.45
C VAL A 163 52.84 38.06 58.45
#